data_AF-A0A0P1H643-F1
#
_entry.id   AF-A0A0P1H643-F1
#
_cell.length_a   1.000
_cell.length_b   1.000
_cell.length_c   1.000
_cell.angle_alpha   90.00
_cell.angle_beta   90.00
_cell.angle_gamma   90.00
#
_symmetry.space_group_name_H-M   'P 1'
#
loop_
_entity.id
_entity.type
_entity.pdbx_description
1 polymer ?
#
loop_
_entity_poly.entity_id
_entity_poly.type
_entity_poly.pdbx_seq_one_letter_code
_entity_poly.pdbx_strand_id
1 'polypeptide(L)' 'MATMNVSLPDQMKDWVEEQARTGTYANSSDYVRDLIRRDQARTAAIAELQSAIDAGLSSGPAEVLSAEDFKAAMRRNG' A
#
# COMPACT_ATOMS: atom_id res chain seq x y z
N MET A 1 9.74 23.90 -3.81
CA MET A 1 8.49 23.11 -3.74
C MET A 1 7.44 23.82 -4.57
N ALA A 2 6.60 23.08 -5.29
CA ALA A 2 5.37 23.65 -5.87
C ALA A 2 4.33 23.83 -4.75
N THR A 3 3.58 24.94 -4.81
CA THR A 3 2.49 25.22 -3.86
C THR A 3 1.17 24.80 -4.49
N MET A 4 0.34 24.11 -3.71
CA MET A 4 -1.01 23.70 -4.10
C MET A 4 -1.98 24.17 -3.01
N ASN A 5 -3.01 24.92 -3.39
CA ASN A 5 -4.07 25.35 -2.49
C ASN A 5 -5.22 24.33 -2.53
N VAL A 6 -5.71 23.93 -1.36
CA VAL A 6 -6.81 22.98 -1.22
C VAL A 6 -7.83 23.56 -0.25
N SER A 7 -9.08 23.66 -0.66
CA SER A 7 -10.19 24.05 0.23
C SER A 7 -10.70 22.81 0.95
N LEU A 8 -10.81 22.90 2.28
CA LEU A 8 -11.30 21.83 3.14
C LEU A 8 -12.50 22.36 3.94
N PRO A 9 -13.52 21.51 4.21
CA PRO A 9 -14.50 21.81 5.25
C PRO A 9 -13.82 22.02 6.61
N ASP A 10 -14.41 22.86 7.47
CA ASP A 10 -13.82 23.25 8.76
C ASP A 10 -13.40 22.03 9.60
N GLN A 11 -14.26 21.01 9.68
CA GLN A 11 -13.95 19.78 10.43
C GLN A 11 -12.69 19.06 9.91
N MET A 12 -12.45 19.07 8.60
CA MET A 12 -11.26 18.45 8.02
C MET A 12 -10.01 19.30 8.25
N LYS A 13 -10.15 20.63 8.20
CA LYS A 13 -9.06 21.56 8.55
C LYS A 13 -8.62 21.35 10.00
N ASP A 14 -9.57 21.32 10.93
CA ASP A 14 -9.29 21.15 12.36
C ASP A 14 -8.60 19.81 12.63
N TRP A 15 -9.04 18.74 11.95
CA TRP A 15 -8.39 17.45 12.02
C TRP A 15 -6.92 17.52 11.58
N VAL A 16 -6.65 18.10 10.40
CA VAL A 16 -5.29 18.26 9.87
C VAL A 16 -4.40 19.07 10.82
N GLU A 17 -4.93 20.14 11.39
CA GLU A 17 -4.21 20.99 12.34
C GLU A 17 -3.95 20.29 13.68
N GLU A 18 -4.85 19.43 14.16
CA GLU A 18 -4.60 18.57 15.32
C GLU A 18 -3.48 17.57 15.04
N GLN A 19 -3.51 16.88 13.89
CA GLN A 19 -2.46 15.93 13.52
C GLN A 19 -1.08 16.60 13.47
N ALA A 20 -1.01 17.82 12.92
CA ALA A 20 0.23 18.60 12.90
C ALA A 20 0.75 18.97 14.30
N ARG A 21 -0.14 19.10 15.31
CA ARG A 21 0.24 19.44 16.68
C ARG A 21 0.73 18.26 17.52
N THR A 22 0.54 17.02 17.07
CA THR A 22 0.99 15.80 17.78
C THR A 22 2.51 15.67 17.92
N GLY A 23 3.30 16.56 17.31
CA GLY A 23 4.76 16.51 17.31
C GLY A 23 5.36 15.57 16.25
N THR A 24 4.52 14.81 15.55
CA THR A 24 4.95 13.90 14.47
C THR A 24 5.25 14.65 13.16
N TYR A 25 4.57 15.76 12.90
CA TYR A 25 4.69 16.53 11.67
C TYR A 25 5.07 17.97 11.96
N ALA A 26 5.86 18.60 11.07
CA ALA A 26 6.28 19.99 11.26
C ALA A 26 5.16 21.01 11.01
N ASN A 27 4.18 20.67 10.16
CA ASN A 27 3.01 21.50 9.83
C ASN A 27 1.95 20.69 9.08
N SER A 28 0.79 21.31 8.83
CA SER A 28 -0.32 20.76 8.07
C SER A 28 0.07 20.24 6.68
N SER A 29 0.93 20.97 5.96
CA SER A 29 1.37 20.51 4.63
C SER A 29 2.23 19.25 4.71
N ASP A 30 2.98 19.07 5.79
CA ASP A 30 3.81 17.88 6.00
C ASP A 30 2.95 16.64 6.26
N TYR A 31 1.91 16.78 7.10
CA TYR A 31 0.88 15.76 7.27
C TYR A 31 0.19 15.40 5.95
N VAL A 32 -0.23 16.39 5.16
CA VAL A 32 -0.89 16.15 3.86
C VAL A 32 0.05 15.44 2.87
N ARG A 33 1.33 15.81 2.82
CA ARG A 33 2.32 15.10 1.98
C ARG A 33 2.48 13.65 2.41
N ASP A 34 2.47 13.37 3.70
CA ASP A 34 2.55 12.00 4.20
C ASP A 34 1.30 11.19 3.82
N LEU A 35 0.10 11.77 3.93
CA LEU A 35 -1.13 11.13 3.46
C LEU A 35 -1.04 10.77 1.97
N ILE A 36 -0.53 11.67 1.13
CA ILE A 36 -0.33 11.41 -0.30
C ILE A 36 0.65 10.25 -0.52
N ARG A 37 1.76 10.18 0.23
CA ARG A 37 2.71 9.07 0.12
C ARG A 37 2.08 7.73 0.53
N ARG A 38 1.30 7.72 1.61
CA ARG A 38 0.57 6.51 2.05
C ARG A 38 -0.45 6.06 1.01
N ASP A 39 -1.17 6.99 0.39
CA ASP A 39 -2.12 6.70 -0.68
C ASP A 39 -1.42 6.10 -1.91
N GLN A 40 -0.29 6.69 -2.34
CA GLN A 40 0.53 6.15 -3.42
C GLN A 40 1.05 4.74 -3.10
N ALA A 41 1.59 4.54 -1.89
CA ALA A 41 2.12 3.24 -1.46
C ALA A 41 1.01 2.17 -1.43
N ARG A 42 -0.18 2.52 -0.91
CA ARG A 42 -1.34 1.61 -0.91
C ARG A 42 -1.77 1.27 -2.33
N THR A 43 -1.85 2.25 -3.21
CA THR A 43 -2.24 2.05 -4.62
C THR A 43 -1.23 1.15 -5.33
N ALA A 44 0.06 1.37 -5.12
CA ALA A 44 1.12 0.52 -5.68
C ALA A 44 1.03 -0.93 -5.16
N ALA A 45 0.84 -1.12 -3.85
CA ALA A 45 0.70 -2.46 -3.26
C ALA A 45 -0.53 -3.21 -3.79
N ILE A 46 -1.66 -2.51 -4.01
CA ILE A 46 -2.85 -3.11 -4.62
C ILE A 46 -2.55 -3.54 -6.06
N ALA A 47 -1.91 -2.67 -6.85
CA ALA A 47 -1.56 -2.97 -8.24
C ALA A 47 -0.59 -4.16 -8.34
N GLU A 48 0.39 -4.26 -7.44
CA GLU A 48 1.31 -5.40 -7.36
C GLU A 48 0.56 -6.70 -7.06
N LEU A 49 -0.33 -6.69 -6.06
CA LEU A 49 -1.12 -7.87 -5.72
C LEU A 49 -2.03 -8.30 -6.86
N GLN A 50 -2.69 -7.35 -7.54
CA GLN A 50 -3.52 -7.63 -8.71
C GLN A 50 -2.69 -8.25 -9.84
N SER A 51 -1.52 -7.70 -10.13
CA SER A 51 -0.63 -8.26 -11.14
C SER A 51 -0.16 -9.67 -10.78
N ALA A 52 0.12 -9.97 -9.52
CA ALA A 52 0.49 -11.30 -9.06
C ALA A 52 -0.68 -12.30 -9.19
N ILE A 53 -1.91 -11.86 -8.91
CA ILE A 53 -3.12 -12.67 -9.11
C ILE A 53 -3.31 -12.96 -10.59
N ASP A 54 -3.20 -11.95 -11.46
CA ASP A 54 -3.35 -12.12 -12.92
C ASP A 54 -2.29 -13.08 -13.48
N ALA A 55 -1.04 -12.97 -13.01
CA ALA A 55 0.03 -13.91 -13.34
C ALA A 55 -0.31 -15.34 -12.88
N GLY A 56 -0.86 -15.50 -11.68
CA GLY A 56 -1.33 -16.79 -11.17
C GLY A 56 -2.48 -17.37 -12.01
N LEU A 57 -3.48 -16.56 -12.36
CA LEU A 57 -4.62 -17.00 -13.17
C LEU A 57 -4.22 -17.37 -14.60
N SER A 58 -3.19 -16.72 -15.14
CA SER A 58 -2.63 -17.03 -16.46
C SER A 58 -1.57 -18.15 -16.44
N SER A 59 -1.18 -18.65 -15.25
CA SER A 59 -0.12 -19.67 -15.10
C SER A 59 -0.54 -21.08 -15.51
N GLY A 60 -1.82 -21.29 -15.82
CA GLY A 60 -2.37 -22.57 -16.23
C GLY A 60 -3.46 -23.08 -15.26
N PRO A 61 -4.01 -24.27 -15.52
CA PRO A 61 -5.03 -24.85 -14.65
C PRO A 61 -4.46 -25.15 -13.26
N ALA A 62 -5.26 -24.91 -12.22
CA ALA A 62 -4.89 -25.26 -10.86
C ALA A 62 -4.84 -26.79 -10.70
N GLU A 63 -3.81 -27.26 -9.98
CA GLU A 63 -3.63 -28.67 -9.63
C GLU A 63 -3.74 -28.87 -8.12
N VAL A 64 -4.06 -30.09 -7.69
CA VAL A 64 -4.14 -30.43 -6.27
C VAL A 64 -2.73 -30.42 -5.68
N LEU A 65 -2.50 -29.57 -4.67
CA LEU A 65 -1.22 -29.47 -3.99
C LEU A 65 -1.17 -30.41 -2.78
N SER A 66 -0.26 -31.38 -2.81
CA SER A 66 0.15 -32.17 -1.65
C SER A 66 1.32 -31.49 -0.94
N ALA A 67 1.14 -31.11 0.32
CA ALA A 67 2.19 -30.47 1.11
C ALA A 67 3.41 -31.39 1.34
N GLU A 68 3.19 -32.71 1.40
CA GLU A 68 4.26 -33.70 1.56
C GLU A 68 5.10 -33.79 0.28
N ASP A 69 4.45 -33.97 -0.88
CA ASP A 69 5.13 -34.08 -2.17
C ASP A 69 5.87 -32.79 -2.53
N PHE A 70 5.26 -31.65 -2.24
CA PHE A 70 5.89 -30.34 -2.43
C PHE A 70 7.18 -30.19 -1.61
N LYS A 71 7.13 -30.53 -0.30
CA LYS A 71 8.32 -30.49 0.56
C LYS A 71 9.38 -31.49 0.12
N ALA A 72 8.99 -32.69 -0.31
CA ALA A 72 9.91 -33.69 -0.84
C ALA A 72 10.59 -33.19 -2.12
N ALA A 73 9.88 -32.52 -3.02
CA ALA A 73 10.43 -31.92 -4.23
C ALA A 73 11.42 -30.79 -3.93
N MET A 74 11.08 -29.87 -3.01
CA MET A 74 11.99 -28.78 -2.61
C MET A 74 13.32 -29.30 -2.05
N ARG A 75 13.30 -30.37 -1.23
CA ARG A 75 14.53 -30.97 -0.67
C ARG A 75 15.39 -31.71 -1.68
N ARG A 76 14.82 -32.14 -2.80
CA ARG A 76 15.59 -32.78 -3.90
C ARG A 76 16.26 -31.76 -4.82
N ASN A 77 15.73 -30.53 -4.85
CA ASN A 77 16.16 -29.45 -5.75
C ASN A 77 17.00 -28.37 -5.05
N GLY A 78 17.30 -28.51 -3.75
CA GLY A 78 18.18 -27.63 -2.98
C GLY A 78 19.46 -28.36 -2.60
#